data_AF-A0A7X7L5W8-F1
#
_entry.id   AF-A0A7X7L5W8-F1
#
_cell.length_a   1.000
_cell.length_b   1.000
_cell.length_c   1.000
_cell.angle_alpha   90.00
_cell.angle_beta   90.00
_cell.angle_gamma   90.00
#
_symmetry.space_group_name_H-M   'P 1'
#
loop_
_entity.id
_entity.type
_entity.pdbx_description
1 polymer ?
#
loop_
_entity_poly.entity_id
_entity_poly.type
_entity_poly.pdbx_seq_one_letter_code
_entity_poly.pdbx_strand_id
1 'polypeptide(L)'
;MIKSFYKFSKKEILTALNEMVLENILIKYDSGYILKEDMEYLINRKPEKIKSVYAMQRNDFLVKSNEYWLKEKFKSDEYETLQYLLVDGEFHGATFGKFRYGPNDLEDIVLDLNDEIATERKDEILQAITDIRVNKKPNRYMGS
;
A
#
# COMPACT_ATOMS: atom_id res chain seq x y z
N MET A 1 -7.36 9.51 6.17
CA MET A 1 -7.72 8.58 5.08
C MET A 1 -8.65 9.24 4.05
N ILE A 2 -9.99 9.20 4.19
CA ILE A 2 -10.92 9.61 3.12
C ILE A 2 -10.85 11.10 2.72
N LYS A 3 -10.67 12.00 3.69
CA LYS A 3 -10.53 13.45 3.44
C LYS A 3 -9.26 13.78 2.64
N SER A 4 -8.16 13.08 2.93
CA SER A 4 -6.87 13.28 2.26
C SER A 4 -6.89 12.78 0.82
N PHE A 5 -7.65 11.71 0.57
CA PHE A 5 -7.75 11.11 -0.75
C PHE A 5 -8.69 11.90 -1.69
N TYR A 6 -9.92 12.15 -1.25
CA TYR A 6 -10.94 12.77 -2.11
C TYR A 6 -10.94 14.30 -2.10
N LYS A 7 -10.20 14.93 -1.19
CA LYS A 7 -10.12 16.40 -1.04
C LYS A 7 -11.47 17.10 -0.75
N PHE A 8 -12.55 16.37 -0.47
CA PHE A 8 -13.84 16.90 0.00
C PHE A 8 -13.85 17.14 1.51
N SER A 9 -14.79 17.96 1.98
CA SER A 9 -14.99 18.14 3.42
C SER A 9 -15.57 16.88 4.05
N LYS A 10 -15.31 16.68 5.35
CA LYS A 10 -15.87 15.55 6.11
C LYS A 10 -17.42 15.55 6.06
N LYS A 11 -18.02 16.75 6.04
CA LYS A 11 -19.48 16.90 6.01
C LYS A 11 -20.06 16.39 4.69
N GLU A 12 -19.50 16.83 3.56
CA GLU A 12 -19.95 16.38 2.22
C GLU A 12 -19.82 14.88 2.05
N ILE A 13 -18.69 14.31 2.48
CA ILE A 13 -18.46 12.86 2.43
C ILE A 13 -19.51 12.11 3.25
N LEU A 14 -19.81 12.57 4.48
CA LEU A 14 -20.82 11.92 5.32
C LEU A 14 -22.23 12.05 4.75
N THR A 15 -22.57 13.19 4.16
CA THR A 15 -23.86 13.36 3.48
C THR A 15 -24.02 12.35 2.35
N ALA A 16 -23.04 12.28 1.43
CA ALA A 16 -23.09 11.33 0.32
C ALA A 16 -23.14 9.87 0.79
N LEU A 17 -22.36 9.50 1.81
CA LEU A 17 -22.39 8.14 2.38
C LEU A 17 -23.77 7.79 2.95
N ASN A 18 -24.43 8.74 3.64
CA ASN A 18 -25.77 8.51 4.19
C ASN A 18 -26.80 8.34 3.07
N GLU A 19 -26.74 9.14 2.00
CA GLU A 19 -27.61 9.02 0.84
C GLU A 19 -27.44 7.65 0.16
N MET A 20 -26.20 7.23 -0.09
CA MET A 20 -25.91 5.92 -0.70
C MET A 20 -26.35 4.73 0.18
N VAL A 21 -26.35 4.88 1.51
CA VAL A 21 -26.91 3.87 2.42
C VAL A 21 -28.43 3.84 2.37
N LEU A 22 -29.09 5.00 2.29
CA LEU A 22 -30.55 5.09 2.13
C LEU A 22 -30.99 4.49 0.79
N GLU A 23 -30.21 4.68 -0.26
CA GLU A 23 -30.42 4.10 -1.58
C GLU A 23 -30.04 2.61 -1.68
N ASN A 24 -29.57 2.01 -0.58
CA ASN A 24 -29.19 0.59 -0.51
C ASN A 24 -28.03 0.19 -1.45
N ILE A 25 -27.21 1.17 -1.85
CA ILE A 25 -25.99 0.97 -2.65
C ILE A 25 -24.85 0.53 -1.75
N LEU A 26 -24.69 1.20 -0.61
CA LEU A 26 -23.70 0.89 0.42
C LEU A 26 -24.38 0.31 1.66
N ILE A 27 -23.66 -0.59 2.35
CA ILE A 27 -24.00 -1.01 3.71
C ILE A 27 -22.85 -0.68 4.66
N LYS A 28 -23.18 -0.49 5.94
CA LYS A 28 -22.17 -0.37 6.99
C LYS A 28 -21.51 -1.72 7.23
N TYR A 29 -20.18 -1.74 7.26
CA TYR A 29 -19.41 -2.95 7.50
C TYR A 29 -18.16 -2.59 8.31
N ASP A 30 -18.00 -3.26 9.46
CA ASP A 30 -17.01 -2.93 10.49
C ASP A 30 -17.00 -1.42 10.81
N SER A 31 -15.88 -0.74 10.58
CA SER A 31 -15.67 0.68 10.84
C SER A 31 -15.96 1.57 9.62
N GLY A 32 -16.42 1.00 8.51
CA GLY A 32 -16.60 1.69 7.23
C GLY A 32 -17.86 1.27 6.47
N TYR A 33 -17.74 1.32 5.14
CA TYR A 33 -18.83 1.05 4.20
C TYR A 33 -18.33 0.14 3.08
N ILE A 34 -19.23 -0.64 2.52
CA ILE A 34 -18.96 -1.56 1.42
C ILE A 34 -20.17 -1.59 0.49
N LEU A 35 -19.93 -1.87 -0.80
CA LEU A 35 -21.01 -2.10 -1.75
C LEU A 35 -21.82 -3.33 -1.33
N LYS A 36 -23.14 -3.21 -1.42
CA LYS A 36 -24.05 -4.30 -1.07
C LYS A 36 -23.76 -5.56 -1.90
N GLU A 37 -23.46 -5.39 -3.18
CA GLU A 37 -23.17 -6.48 -4.12
C GLU A 37 -21.88 -7.24 -3.74
N ASP A 38 -20.85 -6.52 -3.27
CA ASP A 38 -19.58 -7.12 -2.85
C ASP A 38 -19.72 -7.93 -1.56
N MET A 39 -20.69 -7.59 -0.70
CA MET A 39 -20.90 -8.32 0.55
C MET A 39 -21.41 -9.74 0.32
N GLU A 40 -22.26 -9.94 -0.68
CA GLU A 40 -22.69 -11.29 -1.06
C GLU A 40 -21.49 -12.13 -1.54
N TYR A 41 -20.54 -11.51 -2.25
CA TYR A 41 -19.30 -12.16 -2.66
C TYR A 41 -18.40 -12.51 -1.47
N LEU A 42 -18.22 -11.57 -0.53
CA LEU A 42 -17.33 -11.76 0.63
C LEU A 42 -17.88 -12.77 1.65
N ILE A 43 -19.19 -12.83 1.88
CA ILE A 43 -19.78 -13.82 2.79
C ILE A 43 -19.52 -15.25 2.28
N ASN A 44 -19.60 -15.44 0.97
CA ASN A 44 -19.48 -16.75 0.32
C ASN A 44 -18.02 -17.17 0.07
N ARG A 45 -17.05 -16.25 0.17
CA ARG A 45 -15.63 -16.53 0.07
C ARG A 45 -14.94 -16.27 1.40
N LYS A 46 -14.49 -17.33 2.06
CA LYS A 46 -13.39 -17.20 3.02
C LYS A 46 -12.10 -17.05 2.22
N PRO A 47 -11.44 -15.88 2.20
CA PRO A 47 -10.13 -15.80 1.58
C PRO A 47 -9.19 -16.75 2.33
N GLU A 48 -8.43 -17.55 1.57
CA GLU A 48 -7.30 -18.26 2.14
C GLU A 48 -6.33 -17.24 2.74
N LYS A 49 -5.56 -17.65 3.77
CA LYS A 49 -4.50 -16.78 4.30
C LYS A 49 -3.58 -16.42 3.14
N ILE A 50 -3.54 -15.14 2.81
CA ILE A 50 -2.70 -14.62 1.74
C ILE A 50 -1.27 -14.64 2.26
N LYS A 51 -0.44 -15.58 1.78
CA LYS A 51 1.01 -15.53 1.99
C LYS A 51 1.64 -14.77 0.82
N SER A 52 1.99 -13.50 1.04
CA SER A 52 2.53 -12.64 -0.02
C SER A 52 3.43 -11.54 0.52
N VAL A 53 4.39 -11.09 -0.30
CA VAL A 53 5.16 -9.86 -0.04
C VAL A 53 5.14 -8.98 -1.28
N TYR A 54 4.79 -7.72 -1.13
CA TYR A 54 4.84 -6.72 -2.18
C TYR A 54 5.64 -5.49 -1.76
N ALA A 55 6.52 -5.04 -2.65
CA ALA A 55 7.16 -3.73 -2.52
C ALA A 55 6.31 -2.68 -3.23
N MET A 56 5.57 -1.90 -2.44
CA MET A 56 4.58 -0.93 -2.89
C MET A 56 5.22 0.43 -3.18
N GLN A 57 4.91 0.99 -4.35
CA GLN A 57 5.35 2.33 -4.74
C GLN A 57 4.65 3.41 -3.90
N ARG A 58 5.35 4.51 -3.58
CA ARG A 58 4.79 5.64 -2.82
C ARG A 58 3.50 6.24 -3.43
N ASN A 59 3.37 6.15 -4.74
CA ASN A 59 2.24 6.70 -5.49
C ASN A 59 1.11 5.69 -5.72
N ASP A 60 1.26 4.45 -5.25
CA ASP A 60 0.18 3.47 -5.27
C ASP A 60 -1.01 3.96 -4.41
N PHE A 61 -2.24 3.69 -4.87
CA PHE A 61 -3.44 4.19 -4.19
C PHE A 61 -3.59 3.63 -2.77
N LEU A 62 -3.14 2.39 -2.51
CA LEU A 62 -3.19 1.77 -1.20
C LEU A 62 -2.21 2.45 -0.24
N VAL A 63 -1.03 2.79 -0.74
CA VAL A 63 -0.04 3.57 0.01
C VAL A 63 -0.58 4.98 0.27
N LYS A 64 -1.07 5.69 -0.77
CA LYS A 64 -1.57 7.06 -0.63
C LYS A 64 -2.75 7.18 0.34
N SER A 65 -3.62 6.18 0.39
CA SER A 65 -4.72 6.13 1.36
C SER A 65 -4.22 6.03 2.81
N ASN A 66 -3.06 5.40 3.02
CA ASN A 66 -2.44 5.12 4.32
C ASN A 66 -1.23 6.02 4.64
N GLU A 67 -0.84 6.91 3.72
CA GLU A 67 0.39 7.73 3.81
C GLU A 67 0.46 8.54 5.11
N TYR A 68 -0.69 8.95 5.66
CA TYR A 68 -0.76 9.76 6.87
C TYR A 68 -0.11 9.11 8.10
N TRP A 69 -0.17 7.79 8.23
CA TRP A 69 0.44 7.05 9.34
C TRP A 69 1.71 6.32 8.90
N LEU A 70 1.78 5.89 7.64
CA LEU A 70 2.95 5.22 7.09
C LEU A 70 4.21 6.09 7.16
N LYS A 71 4.10 7.39 6.84
CA LYS A 71 5.22 8.33 6.89
C LYS A 71 5.70 8.62 8.32
N GLU A 72 4.83 8.47 9.32
CA GLU A 72 5.17 8.70 10.73
C GLU A 72 5.82 7.47 11.34
N LYS A 73 5.27 6.28 11.00
CA LYS A 73 5.77 4.99 11.47
C LYS A 73 7.12 4.62 10.86
N PHE A 74 7.25 4.79 9.55
CA PHE A 74 8.47 4.48 8.81
C PHE A 74 9.10 5.78 8.31
N LYS A 75 9.95 6.37 9.15
CA LYS A 75 10.75 7.55 8.84
C LYS A 75 12.22 7.26 9.02
N SER A 76 13.05 7.91 8.22
CA SER A 76 14.50 7.95 8.37
C SER A 76 14.92 9.41 8.37
N ASP A 77 15.86 9.77 9.25
CA ASP A 77 16.40 11.12 9.33
C ASP A 77 17.44 11.37 8.21
N GLU A 78 18.00 10.30 7.63
CA GLU A 78 19.08 10.37 6.63
C GLU A 78 18.60 10.09 5.20
N TYR A 79 17.53 9.31 5.04
CA TYR A 79 17.12 8.75 3.75
C TYR A 79 15.63 8.96 3.46
N GLU A 80 15.29 9.01 2.17
CA GLU A 80 13.89 9.02 1.76
C GLU A 80 13.33 7.59 1.74
N THR A 81 12.05 7.45 2.09
CA THR A 81 11.31 6.22 1.82
C THR A 81 11.22 6.00 0.31
N LEU A 82 11.65 4.84 -0.18
CA LEU A 82 11.56 4.46 -1.59
C LEU A 82 10.28 3.65 -1.86
N GLN A 83 10.01 2.65 -1.01
CA GLN A 83 8.87 1.73 -1.08
C GLN A 83 8.37 1.39 0.32
N TYR A 84 7.10 1.02 0.42
CA TYR A 84 6.54 0.36 1.61
C TYR A 84 6.38 -1.13 1.34
N LEU A 85 6.52 -1.96 2.37
CA LEU A 85 6.40 -3.42 2.26
C LEU A 85 5.04 -3.86 2.78
N LEU A 86 4.24 -4.44 1.89
CA LEU A 86 2.96 -5.06 2.20
C LEU A 86 3.18 -6.57 2.34
N VAL A 87 3.09 -7.06 3.57
CA VAL A 87 3.30 -8.46 3.93
C VAL A 87 1.95 -9.03 4.37
N ASP A 88 1.48 -10.07 3.68
CA ASP A 88 0.20 -10.75 3.94
C ASP A 88 -1.02 -9.81 4.01
N GLY A 89 -0.98 -8.71 3.26
CA GLY A 89 -2.05 -7.71 3.20
C GLY A 89 -1.91 -6.55 4.19
N GLU A 90 -0.86 -6.53 5.02
CA GLU A 90 -0.60 -5.47 6.00
C GLU A 90 0.75 -4.80 5.78
N PHE A 91 0.86 -3.50 6.09
CA PHE A 91 2.13 -2.79 5.94
C PHE A 91 3.06 -3.07 7.12
N HIS A 92 4.15 -3.77 6.83
CA HIS A 92 5.12 -4.27 7.81
C HIS A 92 6.55 -3.82 7.53
N GLY A 93 6.74 -2.81 6.69
CA GLY A 93 8.08 -2.28 6.49
C GLY A 93 8.18 -1.18 5.46
N ALA A 94 9.40 -0.70 5.29
CA ALA A 94 9.76 0.26 4.26
C ALA A 94 11.23 0.07 3.85
N THR A 95 11.52 0.43 2.61
CA THR A 95 12.89 0.54 2.12
C THR A 95 13.29 2.00 2.04
N PHE A 96 14.52 2.34 2.39
CA PHE A 96 15.03 3.71 2.36
C PHE A 96 16.23 3.83 1.43
N GLY A 97 16.42 5.04 0.91
CA GLY A 97 17.59 5.36 0.13
C GLY A 97 17.59 6.79 -0.41
N LYS A 98 18.58 7.08 -1.24
CA LYS A 98 18.72 8.39 -1.87
C LYS A 98 17.95 8.40 -3.19
N PHE A 99 16.99 9.31 -3.32
CA PHE A 99 16.31 9.53 -4.58
C PHE A 99 17.27 10.15 -5.59
N ARG A 100 17.46 9.50 -6.74
CA ARG A 100 18.30 9.99 -7.83
C ARG A 100 17.60 9.78 -9.17
N TYR A 101 17.93 10.59 -10.17
CA TYR A 101 17.51 10.36 -11.55
C TYR A 101 18.30 9.16 -12.12
N GLY A 102 17.93 7.95 -11.73
CA GLY A 102 18.63 6.69 -12.03
C GLY A 102 18.16 5.55 -11.12
N PRO A 103 18.82 4.38 -11.13
CA PRO A 103 18.59 3.36 -10.11
C PRO A 103 18.82 3.98 -8.72
N ASN A 104 17.81 3.92 -7.84
CA ASN A 104 17.95 4.42 -6.49
C ASN A 104 18.85 3.48 -5.68
N ASP A 105 19.82 4.05 -4.97
CA ASP A 105 20.63 3.33 -4.01
C ASP A 105 19.71 2.85 -2.88
N LEU A 106 19.64 1.53 -2.66
CA LEU A 106 18.98 0.96 -1.48
C LEU A 106 19.96 1.02 -0.33
N GLU A 107 19.61 1.76 0.72
CA GLU A 107 20.48 1.94 1.89
C GLU A 107 19.97 1.04 3.02
N ASP A 108 18.69 1.17 3.39
CA ASP A 108 18.09 0.42 4.50
C ASP A 108 16.80 -0.31 4.14
N ILE A 109 16.55 -1.43 4.83
CA ILE A 109 15.27 -2.12 4.90
C ILE A 109 14.86 -2.15 6.37
N VAL A 110 13.74 -1.53 6.71
CA VAL A 110 13.17 -1.54 8.05
C VAL A 110 11.91 -2.38 8.03
N LEU A 111 11.83 -3.35 8.94
CA LEU A 111 10.67 -4.22 9.12
C LEU A 111 10.05 -3.96 10.49
N ASP A 112 8.73 -4.01 10.52
CA ASP A 112 7.90 -4.11 11.72
C ASP A 112 7.29 -5.52 11.77
N LEU A 113 8.19 -6.50 11.87
CA LEU A 113 7.93 -7.93 12.02
C LEU A 113 8.76 -8.42 13.21
N ASN A 114 8.37 -9.54 13.82
CA ASN A 114 9.25 -10.19 14.77
C ASN A 114 10.49 -10.76 14.04
N ASP A 115 11.60 -10.92 14.78
CA ASP A 115 12.88 -11.33 14.19
C ASP A 115 12.81 -12.73 13.56
N GLU A 116 12.01 -13.63 14.13
CA GLU A 116 11.83 -15.00 13.63
C GLU A 116 11.16 -15.03 12.26
N ILE A 117 10.02 -14.33 12.09
CA ILE A 117 9.29 -14.21 10.82
C ILE A 117 10.11 -13.41 9.82
N ALA A 118 10.78 -12.33 10.26
CA ALA A 118 11.65 -11.55 9.39
C ALA A 118 12.79 -12.40 8.82
N THR A 119 13.34 -13.31 9.64
CA THR A 119 14.38 -14.25 9.22
C THR A 119 13.83 -15.32 8.28
N GLU A 120 12.70 -15.95 8.63
CA GLU A 120 12.06 -16.98 7.81
C GLU A 120 11.68 -16.45 6.42
N ARG A 121 11.21 -15.21 6.35
CA ARG A 121 10.69 -14.59 5.12
C ARG A 121 11.69 -13.67 4.42
N LYS A 122 12.95 -13.66 4.86
CA LYS A 122 13.99 -12.77 4.34
C LYS A 122 14.10 -12.84 2.82
N ASP A 123 14.13 -14.05 2.26
CA ASP A 123 14.30 -14.24 0.82
C ASP A 123 13.09 -13.73 0.01
N GLU A 124 11.87 -13.97 0.50
CA GLU A 124 10.63 -13.42 -0.11
C GLU A 124 10.65 -11.88 -0.12
N ILE A 125 11.08 -11.27 0.98
CA ILE A 125 11.17 -9.82 1.13
C ILE A 125 12.21 -9.23 0.17
N LEU A 126 13.41 -9.82 0.12
CA LEU A 126 14.47 -9.37 -0.77
C LEU A 126 14.07 -9.54 -2.25
N GLN A 127 13.39 -10.63 -2.59
CA GLN A 127 12.89 -10.86 -3.95
C GLN A 127 11.86 -9.80 -4.34
N ALA A 128 10.85 -9.53 -3.51
CA ALA A 128 9.83 -8.52 -3.79
C ALA A 128 10.43 -7.11 -4.01
N ILE A 129 11.46 -6.75 -3.24
CA ILE A 129 12.20 -5.48 -3.42
C ILE A 129 12.97 -5.48 -4.75
N THR A 130 13.53 -6.63 -5.13
CA THR A 130 14.34 -6.77 -6.35
C THR A 130 13.47 -6.75 -7.62
N ASP A 131 12.28 -7.36 -7.58
CA ASP A 131 11.38 -7.48 -8.74
C ASP A 131 10.91 -6.12 -9.28
N ILE A 132 10.74 -5.14 -8.41
CA ILE A 132 10.39 -3.77 -8.82
C ILE A 132 11.62 -2.95 -9.23
N ARG A 133 12.82 -3.45 -8.96
CA ARG A 133 14.11 -2.86 -9.34
C ARG A 133 14.65 -3.44 -10.66
N VAL A 134 13.90 -4.36 -11.30
CA VAL A 134 14.33 -5.07 -12.50
C VAL A 134 14.82 -4.11 -13.58
N ASN A 135 16.05 -4.40 -13.99
CA ASN A 135 16.92 -3.65 -14.87
C ASN A 135 16.25 -3.10 -16.14
N LYS A 136 16.57 -1.83 -16.42
CA LYS A 136 16.28 -1.03 -17.62
C LYS A 136 16.10 -1.83 -18.92
N LYS A 137 15.08 -1.45 -19.71
CA LYS A 137 15.16 -1.45 -21.19
C LYS A 137 15.48 -0.03 -21.69
N PRO A 138 16.17 0.13 -22.85
CA PRO A 138 17.04 1.26 -23.16
C PRO A 138 16.40 2.66 -23.26
N ASN A 139 17.28 3.66 -23.11
CA ASN A 139 17.02 5.11 -23.15
C ASN A 139 16.77 5.70 -24.57
N ARG A 140 15.89 5.14 -25.42
CA ARG A 140 15.19 5.87 -26.52
C ARG A 140 14.26 4.96 -27.33
N TYR A 141 13.09 5.50 -27.73
CA TYR A 141 12.37 5.06 -28.93
C TYR A 141 12.13 6.27 -29.83
N MET A 142 12.84 6.33 -30.96
CA MET A 142 12.57 7.28 -32.05
C MET A 142 11.88 6.49 -33.17
N GLY A 143 10.56 6.34 -33.08
CA GLY A 143 9.71 6.14 -34.25
C GLY A 143 8.90 7.43 -34.42
N SER A 144 8.70 7.99 -35.60
CA SER A 144 8.89 7.56 -37.00
C SER A 144 10.29 7.68 -37.59
#